data_AF-A0A7Y7CTE3-F1
#
_entry.id   AF-A0A7Y7CTE3-F1
#
_cell.length_a   1.000
_cell.length_b   1.000
_cell.length_c   1.000
_cell.angle_alpha   90.00
_cell.angle_beta   90.00
_cell.angle_gamma   90.00
#
_symmetry.space_group_name_H-M   'P 1'
#
loop_
_entity.id
_entity.type
_entity.pdbx_description
1 polymer ?
#
loop_
_entity_poly.entity_id
_entity_poly.type
_entity_poly.pdbx_seq_one_letter_code
_entity_poly.pdbx_strand_id
1 'polypeptide(L)' 'MILDRLKRLAANHEGIEVVWLYGSRATGQEQPDSDFDLAIAFC' A
#
# COMPACT_ATOMS: atom_id res chain seq x y z
N MET A 1 -9.28 -8.71 -0.30
CA MET A 1 -9.46 -7.28 -0.63
C MET A 1 -8.19 -6.72 -1.30
N ILE A 2 -8.21 -5.48 -1.81
CA ILE A 2 -7.06 -4.86 -2.51
C ILE A 2 -5.80 -4.81 -1.64
N LEU A 3 -5.93 -4.52 -0.34
CA LEU A 3 -4.82 -4.52 0.63
C LEU A 3 -4.14 -5.90 0.74
N ASP A 4 -4.89 -7.00 0.69
CA ASP A 4 -4.31 -8.35 0.71
C ASP A 4 -3.57 -8.70 -0.57
N ARG A 5 -3.92 -8.06 -1.70
CA ARG A 5 -3.16 -8.18 -2.95
C ARG A 5 -1.85 -7.39 -2.86
N LEU A 6 -1.88 -6.16 -2.31
CA LEU A 6 -0.69 -5.35 -2.09
C LEU A 6 0.30 -6.03 -1.14
N LYS A 7 -0.18 -6.59 -0.03
CA LYS A 7 0.66 -7.37 0.90
C LYS A 7 1.34 -8.55 0.22
N ARG A 8 0.60 -9.31 -0.60
CA ARG A 8 1.16 -10.44 -1.36
C ARG A 8 2.17 -9.99 -2.42
N LEU A 9 1.90 -8.89 -3.11
CA LEU A 9 2.80 -8.34 -4.13
C LEU A 9 4.12 -7.90 -3.49
N ALA A 10 4.06 -7.18 -2.36
CA ALA A 10 5.24 -6.75 -1.63
C ALA A 10 6.04 -7.95 -1.08
N ALA A 11 5.36 -8.95 -0.50
CA ALA A 11 6.02 -10.14 0.05
C ALA A 11 6.71 -11.02 -1.00
N ASN A 12 6.30 -10.94 -2.26
CA ASN A 12 6.89 -11.70 -3.37
C ASN A 12 8.07 -10.98 -4.04
N HIS A 13 8.49 -9.82 -3.54
CA HIS A 13 9.54 -9.02 -4.15
C HIS A 13 10.68 -8.80 -3.15
N GLU A 14 11.77 -9.55 -3.30
CA GLU A 14 12.87 -9.60 -2.30
C GLU A 14 13.53 -8.25 -2.02
N GLY A 15 13.54 -7.33 -3.00
CA GLY A 15 14.10 -5.99 -2.83
C GLY A 15 13.19 -5.01 -2.10
N ILE A 16 11.93 -5.35 -1.81
CA ILE A 16 11.03 -4.48 -1.06
C ILE A 16 11.19 -4.79 0.43
N GLU A 17 11.73 -3.83 1.17
CA GLU A 17 11.89 -3.94 2.62
C GLU A 17 10.57 -3.62 3.33
N VAL A 18 9.89 -2.54 2.92
CA VAL A 18 8.67 -2.04 3.55
C VAL A 18 7.77 -1.32 2.56
N VAL A 19 6.45 -1.42 2.79
CA VAL A 19 5.42 -0.62 2.11
C VAL A 19 4.54 0.07 3.15
N TRP A 20 4.38 1.39 3.04
CA TRP A 20 3.47 2.18 3.86
C TRP A 20 2.27 2.65 3.05
N LEU A 21 1.09 2.66 3.69
CA LEU A 21 -0.13 3.28 3.17
C LEU A 21 -0.25 4.70 3.72
N TYR A 22 -0.47 5.66 2.82
CA TYR A 22 -0.72 7.06 3.13
C TYR A 22 -2.05 7.53 2.55
N GLY A 23 -2.33 8.82 2.72
CA GLY A 23 -3.47 9.48 2.10
C GLY A 23 -4.80 9.17 2.78
N SER A 24 -5.87 9.45 2.06
CA SER A 24 -7.25 9.40 2.56
C SER A 24 -7.62 8.02 3.13
N ARG A 25 -7.14 6.94 2.50
CA ARG A 25 -7.34 5.54 2.92
C ARG A 25 -6.55 5.15 4.17
N ALA A 26 -5.48 5.87 4.51
CA ALA A 26 -4.77 5.68 5.78
C ALA A 26 -5.49 6.38 6.94
N THR A 27 -6.24 7.45 6.67
CA THR A 27 -6.90 8.28 7.67
C THR A 27 -8.41 8.04 7.80
N GLY A 28 -9.00 7.16 6.99
CA GLY A 28 -10.43 6.88 6.99
C GLY A 28 -11.28 8.00 6.36
N GLN A 29 -10.69 8.79 5.48
CA GLN A 29 -11.34 9.90 4.77
C GLN A 29 -11.51 9.62 3.28
N GLU A 30 -11.38 8.35 2.88
CA GLU A 30 -11.49 7.94 1.50
C GLU A 30 -12.92 8.06 0.97
N GLN A 31 -13.02 8.44 -0.29
CA GLN A 31 -14.23 8.39 -1.09
C GLN A 31 -14.25 7.12 -1.94
N PRO A 32 -15.40 6.73 -2.52
CA PRO A 32 -15.52 5.51 -3.31
C PRO A 32 -14.49 5.38 -4.45
N ASP A 33 -14.07 6.51 -5.02
CA ASP A 33 -13.11 6.62 -6.13
C ASP A 33 -11.69 7.01 -5.69
N SER A 34 -11.43 7.14 -4.38
CA SER A 34 -10.09 7.47 -3.89
C SER A 34 -9.06 6.41 -4.28
N ASP A 35 -7.88 6.88 -4.64
CA ASP A 35 -6.71 6.08 -4.96
C ASP A 35 -6.01 5.56 -3.69
N PHE A 36 -4.83 4.96 -3.88
CA PHE A 36 -3.97 4.44 -2.83
C PHE A 36 -2.60 5.10 -2.95
N ASP A 37 -2.24 5.92 -1.96
CA ASP A 37 -0.90 6.48 -1.84
C ASP A 37 0.01 5.49 -1.12
N LEU A 38 1.08 5.06 -1.79
CA LEU A 38 2.04 4.11 -1.23
C LEU A 38 3.46 4.68 -1.26
N ALA A 39 4.17 4.57 -0.15
CA ALA A 39 5.63 4.74 -0.13
C ALA A 39 6.30 3.38 -0.01
N ILE A 40 7.34 3.15 -0.81
CA ILE A 40 8.04 1.87 -0.89
C ILE A 40 9.51 2.10 -0.53
N ALA A 41 10.00 1.39 0.48
CA ALA A 41 11.41 1.31 0.80
C ALA A 41 12.01 0.04 0.17
N PHE A 42 13.19 0.18 -0.43
CA PHE A 42 13.96 -0.92 -1.00
C PHE A 42 15.26 -1.12 -0.21
N CYS A 43 15.75 -2.36 -0.16
CA CYS A 43 17.01 -2.74 0.47
C CYS A 43 18.09 -3.15 -0.54
#